data_AF-F1DQG3-F1
#
_entry.id   AF-F1DQG3-F1
#
_cell.length_a   1.000
_cell.length_b   1.000
_cell.length_c   1.000
_cell.angle_alpha   90.00
_cell.angle_beta   90.00
_cell.angle_gamma   90.00
#
_symmetry.space_group_name_H-M   'P 1'
#
loop_
_entity.id
_entity.type
_entity.pdbx_description
1 polymer ?
#
loop_
_entity_poly.entity_id
_entity_poly.type
_entity_poly.pdbx_seq_one_letter_code
_entity_poly.pdbx_strand_id
1 'polypeptide(L)'
;SGRDFISVQEYGKPYIPALPDMHFNISHSGRWIVCAVDSKPIGIDIEKMKPGTIDIAKRFFSPTEYSDLQAKHPDQQTDYFYHLWSMKESFSSRPEKGSLPPLIHSASASLPHGHVSIEEGLLPSA
;
A
#
# COMPACT_ATOMS: atom_id res chain seq x y z
N SER A 1 6.67 -12.00 33.04
CA SER A 1 6.14 -10.63 32.91
C SER A 1 6.44 -10.16 31.50
N GLY A 2 5.50 -10.35 30.56
CA GLY A 2 5.67 -9.89 29.19
C GLY A 2 5.54 -8.37 29.17
N ARG A 3 6.63 -7.66 28.89
CA ARG A 3 6.54 -6.24 28.57
C ARG A 3 6.11 -6.18 27.11
N ASP A 4 4.92 -5.67 26.85
CA ASP A 4 4.48 -5.42 25.48
C ASP A 4 5.36 -4.31 24.91
N PHE A 5 6.29 -4.70 24.03
CA PHE A 5 7.23 -3.78 23.38
C PHE A 5 6.58 -2.95 22.27
N ILE A 6 5.34 -3.28 21.89
CA ILE A 6 4.59 -2.67 20.80
C ILE A 6 3.34 -2.00 21.38
N SER A 7 3.11 -0.76 20.99
CA SER A 7 1.92 0.03 21.33
C SER A 7 1.19 0.46 20.06
N VAL A 8 -0.02 0.98 20.19
CA VAL A 8 -0.90 1.33 19.07
C VAL A 8 -1.27 2.81 19.16
N GLN A 9 -1.12 3.56 18.06
CA GLN A 9 -1.51 4.97 17.97
C GLN A 9 -3.03 5.13 17.83
N GLU A 10 -3.53 6.37 17.89
CA GLU A 10 -4.96 6.73 17.81
C GLU A 10 -5.71 6.15 16.60
N TYR A 11 -4.99 5.83 15.51
CA TYR A 11 -5.54 5.25 14.27
C TYR A 11 -5.18 3.77 14.05
N GLY A 12 -4.80 3.04 15.10
CA GLY A 12 -4.50 1.61 14.96
C GLY A 12 -3.08 1.30 14.48
N LYS A 13 -2.25 2.32 14.20
CA LYS A 13 -0.88 2.11 13.72
C LYS A 13 0.05 1.63 14.84
N PRO A 14 0.70 0.46 14.69
CA PRO A 14 1.62 -0.03 15.70
C PRO A 14 2.93 0.78 15.71
N TYR A 15 3.54 0.93 16.88
CA TYR A 15 4.84 1.57 17.07
C TYR A 15 5.58 0.97 18.28
N ILE A 16 6.89 1.21 18.36
CA ILE A 16 7.72 0.78 19.51
C ILE A 16 8.07 2.01 20.33
N PRO A 17 7.50 2.21 21.53
CA PRO A 17 7.79 3.40 22.35
C PRO A 17 9.27 3.59 22.69
N ALA A 18 10.02 2.49 22.80
CA ALA A 18 11.46 2.51 23.08
C ALA A 18 12.33 2.91 21.86
N LEU A 19 11.76 2.92 20.65
CA LEU A 19 12.45 3.22 19.39
C LEU A 19 11.61 4.24 18.59
N PRO A 20 11.50 5.50 19.05
CA PRO A 20 10.60 6.49 18.44
C PRO A 20 10.97 6.85 17.00
N ASP A 21 12.25 6.73 16.62
CA ASP A 21 12.75 6.98 15.26
C ASP A 21 12.59 5.77 14.33
N MET A 22 12.14 4.61 14.84
CA MET A 22 11.93 3.42 14.04
C MET A 22 10.44 3.29 13.68
N HIS A 23 10.14 3.50 12.41
CA HIS A 23 8.81 3.32 11.87
C HIS A 23 8.71 1.99 11.14
N PHE A 24 7.61 1.28 11.34
CA PHE A 24 7.30 0.09 10.57
C PHE A 24 5.84 0.04 10.18
N ASN A 25 5.55 -0.74 9.14
CA ASN A 25 4.19 -1.04 8.74
C ASN A 25 4.14 -2.48 8.22
N ILE A 26 3.02 -3.15 8.45
CA ILE A 26 2.82 -4.56 8.08
C ILE A 26 1.51 -4.63 7.29
N SER A 27 1.53 -5.34 6.17
CA SER A 27 0.32 -5.69 5.43
C SER A 27 0.35 -7.19 5.10
N HIS A 28 -0.82 -7.78 4.89
CA HIS A 28 -0.95 -9.17 4.53
C HIS A 28 -2.13 -9.38 3.58
N SER A 29 -1.96 -10.24 2.57
CA SER A 29 -3.06 -10.62 1.68
C SER A 29 -2.84 -12.01 1.11
N GLY A 30 -3.87 -12.85 1.21
CA GLY A 30 -3.77 -14.27 0.89
C GLY A 30 -2.77 -15.01 1.78
N ARG A 31 -1.67 -15.48 1.19
CA ARG A 31 -0.58 -16.21 1.89
C ARG A 31 0.64 -15.35 2.17
N TRP A 32 0.57 -14.06 1.84
CA TRP A 32 1.71 -13.15 1.90
C TRP A 32 1.59 -12.23 3.10
N ILE A 33 2.73 -11.97 3.73
CA ILE A 33 2.92 -10.96 4.76
C ILE A 33 4.12 -10.13 4.33
N VAL A 34 3.99 -8.80 4.37
CA VAL A 34 5.08 -7.86 4.10
C VAL A 34 5.26 -6.96 5.31
N CYS A 35 6.51 -6.59 5.59
CA CYS A 35 6.87 -5.65 6.64
C CYS A 35 7.88 -4.66 6.05
N ALA A 36 7.58 -3.37 6.16
CA ALA A 36 8.49 -2.31 5.80
C ALA A 36 8.98 -1.61 7.07
N VAL A 37 10.27 -1.25 7.10
CA VAL A 37 10.91 -0.58 8.24
C VAL A 37 11.75 0.58 7.71
N ASP A 38 11.62 1.76 8.31
CA ASP A 38 12.40 2.95 7.94
C ASP A 38 12.56 3.89 9.15
N SER A 39 13.55 4.77 9.07
CA SER A 39 13.80 5.93 9.93
C SER A 39 12.76 7.06 9.77
N LYS A 40 11.87 6.96 8.77
CA LYS A 40 10.80 7.93 8.48
C LYS A 40 9.44 7.24 8.41
N PRO A 41 8.31 7.97 8.55
CA PRO A 41 6.98 7.38 8.45
C PRO A 41 6.74 6.64 7.13
N ILE A 42 6.65 5.31 7.20
CA ILE A 42 6.42 4.42 6.06
C ILE A 42 5.03 3.78 6.10
N GLY A 43 4.51 3.44 4.91
CA GLY A 43 3.33 2.62 4.71
C GLY A 43 3.66 1.55 3.66
N ILE A 44 3.15 0.34 3.85
CA ILE A 44 3.29 -0.77 2.90
C ILE A 44 1.93 -1.43 2.75
N ASP A 45 1.61 -1.82 1.53
CA ASP A 45 0.42 -2.61 1.26
C ASP A 45 0.76 -3.76 0.32
N ILE A 46 0.07 -4.88 0.49
CA ILE A 46 0.13 -6.02 -0.42
C ILE A 46 -1.29 -6.52 -0.65
N GLU A 47 -1.68 -6.66 -1.91
CA GLU A 47 -2.99 -7.19 -2.24
C GLU A 47 -2.93 -8.38 -3.19
N LYS A 48 -3.67 -9.43 -2.83
CA LYS A 48 -3.88 -10.59 -3.70
C LYS A 48 -4.93 -10.21 -4.75
N MET A 49 -4.50 -10.21 -6.00
CA MET A 49 -5.38 -9.95 -7.13
C MET A 49 -6.53 -10.97 -7.20
N LYS A 50 -7.77 -10.46 -7.34
CA LYS A 50 -9.00 -11.24 -7.51
C LYS A 50 -9.80 -10.72 -8.72
N PRO A 51 -10.29 -11.61 -9.60
CA PRO A 51 -11.18 -11.22 -10.70
C PRO A 51 -12.42 -10.47 -10.18
N GLY A 52 -12.92 -9.50 -10.97
CA GLY A 52 -14.17 -8.78 -10.68
C GLY A 52 -14.07 -7.65 -9.65
N THR A 53 -12.86 -7.31 -9.18
CA THR A 53 -12.68 -6.22 -8.20
C THR A 53 -12.64 -4.83 -8.86
N ILE A 54 -12.49 -4.74 -10.19
CA ILE A 54 -12.41 -3.47 -10.92
C ILE A 54 -13.69 -2.62 -10.81
N ASP A 55 -14.83 -3.24 -10.52
CA ASP A 55 -16.14 -2.57 -10.47
C ASP A 55 -16.22 -1.49 -9.40
N ILE A 56 -15.39 -1.58 -8.34
CA ILE A 56 -15.34 -0.56 -7.30
C ILE A 56 -14.50 0.67 -7.69
N ALA A 57 -13.70 0.60 -8.78
CA ALA A 57 -12.79 1.66 -9.19
C ALA A 57 -13.50 3.02 -9.34
N LYS A 58 -14.69 3.04 -9.93
CA LYS A 58 -15.47 4.28 -10.13
C LYS A 58 -15.82 5.00 -8.83
N ARG A 59 -15.89 4.29 -7.71
CA ARG A 59 -16.24 4.85 -6.40
C ARG A 59 -15.02 5.41 -5.65
N PHE A 60 -13.84 4.81 -5.85
CA PHE A 60 -12.65 5.11 -5.05
C PHE A 60 -11.56 5.87 -5.82
N PHE A 61 -11.57 5.83 -7.14
CA PHE A 61 -10.60 6.53 -7.98
C PHE A 61 -11.14 7.89 -8.40
N SER A 62 -10.23 8.85 -8.59
CA SER A 62 -10.55 10.14 -9.19
C SER A 62 -11.02 9.94 -10.63
N PRO A 63 -11.73 10.92 -11.23
CA PRO A 63 -12.13 10.84 -12.62
C PRO A 63 -10.95 10.58 -13.58
N THR A 64 -9.78 11.17 -13.31
CA THR A 64 -8.55 10.98 -14.10
C THR A 64 -8.02 9.56 -13.95
N GLU A 65 -7.84 9.06 -12.72
CA GLU A 65 -7.35 7.71 -12.44
C GLU A 65 -8.28 6.63 -13.04
N TYR A 66 -9.60 6.85 -12.93
CA TYR A 66 -10.59 5.96 -13.52
C TYR A 66 -10.55 6.00 -15.05
N SER A 67 -10.40 7.18 -15.65
CA SER A 67 -10.23 7.32 -17.10
C SER A 67 -8.96 6.62 -17.59
N ASP A 68 -7.84 6.77 -16.87
CA ASP A 68 -6.57 6.11 -17.20
C ASP A 68 -6.69 4.59 -17.12
N LEU A 69 -7.42 4.08 -16.10
CA LEU A 69 -7.72 2.67 -15.96
C LEU A 69 -8.56 2.14 -17.14
N GLN A 70 -9.61 2.86 -17.53
CA GLN A 70 -10.48 2.47 -18.65
C GLN A 70 -9.75 2.55 -20.00
N ALA A 71 -8.72 3.38 -20.12
CA ALA A 71 -7.90 3.48 -21.33
C ALA A 71 -6.89 2.33 -21.50
N LYS A 72 -6.65 1.50 -20.47
CA LYS A 72 -5.78 0.32 -20.57
C LYS A 72 -6.44 -0.82 -21.36
N HIS A 73 -5.61 -1.63 -22.01
CA HIS A 73 -6.06 -2.89 -22.63
C HIS A 73 -6.74 -3.78 -21.57
N PRO A 74 -7.85 -4.50 -21.88
CA PRO A 74 -8.58 -5.31 -20.88
C PRO A 74 -7.69 -6.22 -20.04
N ASP A 75 -6.68 -6.85 -20.64
CA ASP A 75 -5.74 -7.74 -19.96
C ASP A 75 -4.80 -7.03 -18.96
N GLN A 76 -4.68 -5.70 -19.02
CA GLN A 76 -3.85 -4.87 -18.13
C GLN A 76 -4.65 -4.13 -17.07
N GLN A 77 -5.98 -4.08 -17.20
CA GLN A 77 -6.82 -3.28 -16.30
C GLN A 77 -6.79 -3.78 -14.86
N THR A 78 -6.75 -5.11 -14.66
CA THR A 78 -6.68 -5.68 -13.32
C THR A 78 -5.38 -5.30 -12.60
N ASP A 79 -4.25 -5.44 -13.27
CA ASP A 79 -2.94 -5.10 -12.70
C ASP A 79 -2.86 -3.60 -12.38
N TYR A 80 -3.33 -2.76 -13.30
CA TYR A 80 -3.34 -1.30 -13.12
C TYR A 80 -4.28 -0.86 -11.98
N PHE A 81 -5.44 -1.52 -11.83
CA PHE A 81 -6.34 -1.28 -10.70
C PHE A 81 -5.64 -1.56 -9.37
N TYR A 82 -5.01 -2.73 -9.22
CA TYR A 82 -4.34 -3.10 -7.97
C TYR A 82 -3.12 -2.20 -7.68
N HIS A 83 -2.43 -1.74 -8.71
CA HIS A 83 -1.37 -0.75 -8.57
C HIS A 83 -1.89 0.56 -7.98
N LEU A 84 -2.95 1.15 -8.55
CA LEU A 84 -3.58 2.37 -8.02
C LEU A 84 -4.16 2.16 -6.61
N TRP A 85 -4.79 1.01 -6.38
CA TRP A 85 -5.41 0.65 -5.11
C TRP A 85 -4.38 0.56 -3.98
N SER A 86 -3.32 -0.24 -4.16
CA SER A 86 -2.27 -0.39 -3.15
C SER A 86 -1.52 0.93 -2.90
N MET A 87 -1.36 1.78 -3.92
CA MET A 87 -0.83 3.13 -3.69
C MET A 87 -1.72 3.95 -2.76
N LYS A 88 -3.04 3.97 -2.97
CA LYS A 88 -3.99 4.70 -2.10
C LYS A 88 -4.01 4.14 -0.67
N GLU A 89 -4.10 2.83 -0.50
CA GLU A 89 -4.15 2.21 0.83
C GLU A 89 -2.83 2.39 1.61
N SER A 90 -1.69 2.34 0.92
CA SER A 90 -0.39 2.64 1.54
C SER A 90 -0.33 4.06 2.12
N PHE A 91 -1.03 5.02 1.49
CA PHE A 91 -1.15 6.39 1.99
C PHE A 91 -2.08 6.47 3.20
N SER A 92 -3.25 5.82 3.14
CA SER A 92 -4.23 5.75 4.24
C SER A 92 -3.69 5.08 5.51
N SER A 93 -2.68 4.22 5.39
CA SER A 93 -2.01 3.56 6.53
C SER A 93 -1.13 4.49 7.41
N ARG A 94 -1.09 5.80 7.12
CA ARG A 94 -0.35 6.79 7.92
C ARG A 94 -1.26 7.54 8.90
N PRO A 95 -0.76 7.87 10.11
CA PRO A 95 -1.41 8.85 10.97
C PRO A 95 -1.27 10.22 10.28
N GLU A 96 -2.37 10.90 10.02
CA GLU A 96 -2.37 12.17 9.31
C GLU A 96 -1.68 13.29 10.11
N LYS A 97 -0.56 13.82 9.59
CA LYS A 97 -0.26 15.26 9.43
C LYS A 97 1.19 15.51 8.98
N GLY A 98 1.33 16.22 7.86
CA GLY A 98 2.40 17.21 7.67
C GLY A 98 3.81 16.77 7.27
N SER A 99 4.02 15.60 6.67
CA SER A 99 5.33 15.27 6.07
C SER A 99 5.25 15.22 4.55
N LEU A 100 6.31 15.71 3.90
CA LEU A 100 6.57 15.77 2.44
C LEU A 100 5.97 14.59 1.66
N PRO A 101 5.61 14.76 0.36
CA PRO A 101 5.11 13.66 -0.45
C PRO A 101 6.12 12.50 -0.38
N PRO A 102 5.75 11.36 0.22
CA PRO A 102 6.70 10.29 0.42
C PRO A 102 6.92 9.56 -0.90
N LEU A 103 8.10 8.95 -1.03
CA LEU A 103 8.31 7.83 -1.96
C LEU A 103 7.30 6.74 -1.57
N ILE A 104 6.35 6.48 -2.46
CA ILE A 104 5.37 5.40 -2.31
C ILE A 104 5.97 4.19 -3.01
N HIS A 105 6.06 3.07 -2.30
CA HIS A 105 6.59 1.84 -2.85
C HIS A 105 5.40 0.90 -3.06
N SER A 106 5.02 0.68 -4.32
CA SER A 106 3.94 -0.24 -4.67
C SER A 106 4.55 -1.49 -5.29
N ALA A 107 4.48 -2.63 -4.61
CA ALA A 107 4.94 -3.89 -5.18
C ALA A 107 3.75 -4.67 -5.74
N SER A 108 3.81 -5.04 -7.01
CA SER A 108 2.90 -6.02 -7.61
C SER A 108 3.68 -7.31 -7.83
N ALA A 109 3.15 -8.41 -7.30
CA ALA A 109 3.73 -9.73 -7.50
C ALA A 109 2.70 -10.63 -8.18
N SER A 110 3.02 -11.09 -9.40
CA SER A 110 2.22 -12.09 -10.10
C SER A 110 3.06 -13.35 -10.25
N LEU A 111 2.58 -14.46 -9.68
CA LEU A 111 3.42 -15.64 -9.53
C LEU A 111 2.76 -16.99 -9.77
N PRO A 112 3.34 -17.79 -10.68
CA PRO A 112 3.33 -19.24 -10.58
C PRO A 112 4.47 -19.81 -9.69
N HIS A 113 5.60 -19.09 -9.46
CA HIS A 113 6.83 -19.64 -8.82
C HIS A 113 7.70 -18.71 -7.91
N GLY A 114 7.15 -17.75 -7.16
CA GLY A 114 7.88 -17.08 -6.05
C GLY A 114 8.69 -15.77 -6.28
N HIS A 115 8.74 -15.20 -7.49
CA HIS A 115 9.34 -13.89 -7.79
C HIS A 115 8.49 -12.64 -7.40
N VAL A 116 8.91 -11.88 -6.39
CA VAL A 116 8.28 -10.60 -6.03
C VAL A 116 9.02 -9.47 -6.73
N SER A 117 8.32 -8.68 -7.53
CA SER A 117 8.86 -7.44 -8.11
C SER A 117 8.34 -6.26 -7.30
N ILE A 118 9.24 -5.35 -6.93
CA ILE A 118 8.90 -4.09 -6.25
C ILE A 118 9.07 -3.00 -7.29
N GLU A 119 8.00 -2.26 -7.60
CA GLU A 119 8.09 -1.09 -8.47
C GLU A 119 8.01 0.18 -7.61
N GLU A 120 8.94 1.10 -7.86
CA GLU A 120 8.95 2.42 -7.22
C GLU A 120 8.09 3.38 -8.04
N GLY A 121 7.10 4.02 -7.42
CA GLY A 121 6.21 4.95 -8.11
C GLY A 121 5.83 6.13 -7.22
N LEU A 122 6.03 7.36 -7.72
CA LEU A 122 5.35 8.51 -7.13
C LEU A 122 3.91 8.53 -7.63
N LEU A 123 2.97 8.85 -6.75
CA LEU A 123 1.63 9.24 -7.18
C LEU A 123 1.77 10.37 -8.22
N PRO A 124 1.07 10.30 -9.37
CA PRO A 124 0.92 11.45 -10.23
C PRO A 124 0.35 12.60 -9.39
N SER A 125 0.95 13.78 -9.50
CA SER A 125 0.40 14.99 -8.88
C SER A 125 -1.06 15.14 -9.28
N ALA A 126 -1.95 15.23 -8.28
CA ALA A 126 -3.35 15.54 -8.46
C ALA A 126 -3.56 16.93 -9.10
#